data_AF-A0A6N9UA99-F1
#
_entry.id   AF-A0A6N9UA99-F1
#
_cell.length_a   1.000
_cell.length_b   1.000
_cell.length_c   1.000
_cell.angle_alpha   90.00
_cell.angle_beta   90.00
_cell.angle_gamma   90.00
#
_symmetry.space_group_name_H-M   'P 1'
#
loop_
_entity.id
_entity.type
_entity.pdbx_description
1 polymer ?
#
loop_
_entity_poly.entity_id
_entity_poly.type
_entity_poly.pdbx_seq_one_letter_code
_entity_poly.pdbx_strand_id
1 'polypeptide(L)'
;MTQIHEAVALAQASLPSAAWDLTSFLQNAKSQIQLWGGLLLMLLGAAGLVWGGVLLLKKLMANPQSAGNQQGWGTVALLILVGGALATGGWSLISTIGSGGQQTITDLGGGTVIIQTADEVSEFLSVPSE
;
A
#
# COMPACT_ATOMS: atom_id res chain seq x y z
N MET A 1 63.58 18.51 40.39
CA MET A 1 62.88 17.20 40.48
C MET A 1 61.48 17.38 39.93
N THR A 2 61.33 17.03 38.66
CA THR A 2 60.07 16.72 37.98
C THR A 2 59.44 15.48 38.60
N GLN A 3 58.10 15.39 38.64
CA GLN A 3 57.31 14.19 38.35
C GLN A 3 55.81 14.43 38.69
N ILE A 4 54.98 14.34 37.63
CA ILE A 4 53.57 13.89 37.58
C ILE A 4 52.47 14.69 38.32
N HIS A 5 52.09 15.84 37.75
CA HIS A 5 50.71 16.36 37.83
C HIS A 5 49.88 15.97 36.59
N GLU A 6 50.39 15.04 35.79
CA GLU A 6 49.76 14.61 34.54
C GLU A 6 48.74 13.48 34.80
N ALA A 7 47.78 13.76 35.68
CA ALA A 7 46.47 13.15 35.59
C ALA A 7 45.56 14.19 34.94
N VAL A 8 45.91 14.60 33.71
CA VAL A 8 44.91 15.16 32.80
C VAL A 8 44.00 13.98 32.51
N ALA A 9 42.99 13.83 33.36
CA ALA A 9 41.81 13.05 33.08
C ALA A 9 41.38 13.51 31.70
N LEU A 10 41.68 12.69 30.69
CA LEU A 10 40.94 12.69 29.45
C LEU A 10 39.53 12.33 29.88
N ALA A 11 38.77 13.35 30.28
CA ALA A 11 37.34 13.36 30.18
C ALA A 11 37.10 13.13 28.70
N GLN A 12 37.09 11.86 28.30
CA GLN A 12 36.47 11.41 27.08
C GLN A 12 35.09 12.01 27.18
N ALA A 13 34.88 13.12 26.46
CA ALA A 13 33.55 13.56 26.15
C ALA A 13 32.94 12.37 25.43
N SER A 14 32.19 11.56 26.17
CA SER A 14 31.27 10.59 25.62
C SER A 14 30.27 11.42 24.86
N LEU A 15 30.62 11.78 23.63
CA LEU A 15 29.65 12.21 22.66
C LEU A 15 28.61 11.10 22.69
N PRO A 16 27.36 11.39 23.06
CA PRO A 16 26.32 10.39 22.96
C PRO A 16 26.44 9.87 21.55
N SER A 17 26.78 8.59 21.39
CA SER A 17 26.69 7.98 20.08
C SER A 17 25.20 8.05 19.78
N ALA A 18 24.82 9.08 19.03
CA ALA A 18 23.54 9.14 18.38
C ALA A 18 23.61 7.97 17.41
N ALA A 19 23.26 6.79 17.92
CA ALA A 19 23.16 5.58 17.14
C ALA A 19 22.17 5.94 16.05
N TRP A 20 22.70 6.16 14.85
CA TRP A 20 21.94 6.27 13.63
C TRP A 20 21.30 4.89 13.42
N ASP A 21 20.20 4.65 14.13
CA ASP A 21 19.43 3.44 13.98
C ASP A 21 18.62 3.56 12.70
N LEU A 22 19.19 3.00 11.64
CA LEU A 22 18.55 2.93 10.33
C LEU A 22 17.16 2.27 10.42
N THR A 23 16.96 1.34 11.35
CA THR A 23 15.66 0.69 11.58
C THR A 23 14.64 1.70 12.07
N SER A 24 14.98 2.48 13.10
CA SER A 24 14.13 3.56 13.60
C SER A 24 13.86 4.63 12.54
N PHE A 25 14.86 5.00 11.74
CA PHE A 25 14.67 5.94 10.63
C PHE A 25 13.67 5.40 9.59
N LEU A 26 13.84 4.15 9.15
CA LEU A 26 12.96 3.53 8.16
C LEU A 26 11.55 3.32 8.68
N GLN A 27 11.38 2.95 9.96
CA GLN A 27 10.06 2.84 10.58
C GLN A 27 9.35 4.19 10.64
N ASN A 28 10.06 5.25 11.06
CA ASN A 28 9.52 6.61 11.07
C ASN A 28 9.19 7.08 9.65
N ALA A 29 10.08 6.84 8.67
CA ALA A 29 9.84 7.19 7.27
C ALA A 29 8.59 6.46 6.73
N LYS A 30 8.44 5.17 7.01
CA LYS A 30 7.24 4.39 6.65
C LYS A 30 5.98 4.99 7.28
N SER A 31 6.01 5.30 8.57
CA SER A 31 4.87 5.91 9.26
C SER A 31 4.49 7.25 8.65
N GLN A 32 5.49 8.09 8.34
CA GLN A 32 5.27 9.38 7.71
C GLN A 32 4.70 9.23 6.31
N ILE A 33 5.23 8.33 5.47
CA ILE A 33 4.69 8.06 4.14
C ILE A 33 3.24 7.57 4.23
N GLN A 34 2.92 6.72 5.19
CA GLN A 34 1.55 6.26 5.41
C GLN A 34 0.61 7.40 5.80
N LEU A 35 1.05 8.30 6.68
CA LEU A 35 0.27 9.46 7.09
C LEU A 35 0.04 10.43 5.93
N TRP A 36 1.12 10.84 5.25
CA TRP A 36 1.07 11.79 4.14
C TRP A 36 0.37 11.21 2.92
N GLY A 37 0.63 9.94 2.60
CA GLY A 37 -0.05 9.21 1.54
C GLY A 37 -1.54 9.08 1.83
N GLY A 38 -1.92 8.75 3.07
CA GLY A 38 -3.33 8.73 3.49
C GLY A 38 -4.02 10.08 3.36
N LEU A 39 -3.39 11.16 3.84
CA LEU A 39 -3.94 12.51 3.70
C LEU A 39 -4.08 12.95 2.24
N LEU A 40 -3.10 12.65 1.40
CA LEU A 40 -3.14 12.98 -0.02
C LEU A 40 -4.26 12.22 -0.74
N LEU A 41 -4.41 10.93 -0.46
CA LEU A 41 -5.49 10.12 -1.02
C LEU A 41 -6.86 10.56 -0.51
N MET A 42 -6.95 10.99 0.76
CA MET A 42 -8.16 11.56 1.32
C MET A 42 -8.57 12.83 0.56
N LEU A 43 -7.61 13.73 0.30
CA LEU A 43 -7.86 14.95 -0.48
C LEU A 43 -8.30 14.64 -1.92
N LEU A 44 -7.61 13.72 -2.59
CA LEU A 44 -7.98 13.29 -3.94
C LEU A 44 -9.35 12.61 -3.98
N GLY A 45 -9.63 11.76 -3.00
CA GLY A 45 -10.93 11.10 -2.85
C GLY A 45 -12.05 12.09 -2.65
N ALA A 46 -11.86 13.07 -1.75
CA ALA A 46 -12.83 14.14 -1.53
C ALA A 46 -13.07 14.98 -2.78
N ALA A 47 -12.01 15.36 -3.50
CA ALA A 47 -12.13 16.09 -4.77
C ALA A 47 -12.90 15.27 -5.82
N GLY A 48 -12.61 13.97 -5.93
CA GLY A 48 -13.31 13.04 -6.82
C GLY A 48 -14.79 12.87 -6.45
N LEU A 49 -15.11 12.86 -5.16
CA LEU A 49 -16.48 12.78 -4.65
C LEU A 49 -17.28 14.03 -4.98
N VAL A 50 -16.69 15.22 -4.80
CA VAL A 50 -17.29 16.49 -5.21
C VAL A 50 -17.54 16.52 -6.72
N TRP A 51 -16.54 16.14 -7.52
CA TRP A 51 -16.66 16.10 -8.98
C TRP A 51 -17.70 15.08 -9.47
N GLY A 52 -17.70 13.88 -8.87
CA GLY A 52 -18.70 12.84 -9.13
C GLY A 52 -20.11 13.30 -8.77
N GLY A 53 -20.28 13.98 -7.65
CA GLY A 53 -21.56 14.59 -7.25
C GLY A 53 -22.05 15.64 -8.25
N VAL A 54 -21.17 16.53 -8.73
CA VAL A 54 -21.51 17.51 -9.77
C VAL A 54 -21.94 16.81 -11.07
N LEU A 55 -21.21 15.79 -11.52
CA LEU A 55 -21.58 15.02 -12.72
C LEU A 55 -22.91 14.29 -12.55
N LEU A 56 -23.16 13.72 -11.37
CA LEU A 56 -24.42 13.04 -11.04
C LEU A 56 -25.59 14.03 -11.12
N LEU A 57 -25.47 15.21 -10.51
CA LEU A 57 -26.49 16.25 -10.57
C LEU A 57 -26.72 16.72 -12.01
N LYS A 58 -25.65 16.98 -12.77
CA LYS A 58 -25.75 17.36 -14.18
C LYS A 58 -26.46 16.29 -15.01
N LYS A 59 -26.26 15.03 -14.68
CA LYS A 59 -26.85 13.90 -15.41
C LYS A 59 -28.30 13.65 -15.04
N LEU A 60 -28.69 13.87 -13.78
CA LEU A 60 -30.08 13.81 -13.35
C LEU A 60 -30.92 14.96 -13.91
N MET A 61 -30.33 16.14 -14.07
CA MET A 61 -31.00 17.32 -14.64
C MET A 61 -30.94 17.38 -16.17
N ALA A 62 -30.26 16.44 -16.83
CA ALA A 62 -30.09 16.45 -18.28
C ALA A 62 -31.35 15.93 -19.00
N ASN A 63 -31.77 16.66 -20.03
CA ASN A 63 -32.80 16.17 -20.94
C ASN A 63 -32.26 14.99 -21.79
N PRO A 64 -33.10 13.99 -22.14
CA PRO A 64 -32.66 12.78 -22.86
C PRO A 64 -32.00 13.06 -24.22
N GLN A 65 -32.28 14.21 -24.83
CA GLN A 65 -31.66 14.66 -26.08
C GLN A 65 -30.14 14.97 -25.94
N SER A 66 -29.67 15.32 -24.75
CA SER A 66 -28.28 15.69 -24.46
C SER A 66 -27.46 14.53 -23.87
N ALA A 67 -28.08 13.37 -23.66
CA ALA A 67 -27.47 12.22 -22.99
C ALA A 67 -26.33 11.57 -23.80
N GLY A 68 -26.31 11.76 -25.12
CA GLY A 68 -25.30 11.14 -26.02
C GLY A 68 -23.87 11.66 -25.83
N ASN A 69 -23.68 12.84 -25.24
CA ASN A 69 -22.36 13.46 -25.02
C ASN A 69 -21.95 13.50 -23.54
N GLN A 70 -22.69 12.82 -22.67
CA GLN A 70 -22.49 12.85 -21.22
C GLN A 70 -21.77 11.60 -20.72
N GLN A 71 -20.87 11.81 -19.75
CA GLN A 71 -20.12 10.77 -19.08
C GLN A 71 -21.02 9.62 -18.61
N GLY A 72 -20.63 8.38 -18.91
CA GLY A 72 -21.41 7.16 -18.66
C GLY A 72 -21.84 7.02 -17.20
N TRP A 73 -23.02 6.44 -16.94
CA TRP A 73 -23.54 6.26 -15.58
C TRP A 73 -22.59 5.41 -14.74
N GLY A 74 -21.96 4.41 -15.37
CA GLY A 74 -20.90 3.62 -14.76
C GLY A 74 -19.71 4.46 -14.30
N THR A 75 -19.26 5.43 -15.08
CA THR A 75 -18.12 6.28 -14.69
C THR A 75 -18.47 7.21 -13.54
N VAL A 76 -19.69 7.76 -13.51
CA VAL A 76 -20.17 8.60 -12.39
C VAL A 76 -20.28 7.77 -11.10
N ALA A 77 -20.88 6.58 -11.18
CA ALA A 77 -20.98 5.67 -10.05
C ALA A 77 -19.59 5.24 -9.54
N LEU A 78 -18.68 4.90 -10.46
CA LEU A 78 -17.30 4.55 -10.13
C LEU A 78 -16.58 5.71 -9.43
N LEU A 79 -16.72 6.94 -9.92
CA LEU A 79 -16.11 8.13 -9.31
C LEU A 79 -16.59 8.35 -7.89
N ILE A 80 -17.88 8.17 -7.61
CA ILE A 80 -18.44 8.35 -6.27
C ILE A 80 -17.97 7.22 -5.35
N LEU A 81 -17.99 5.97 -5.81
CA LEU A 81 -17.56 4.82 -5.01
C LEU A 81 -16.07 4.89 -4.71
N VAL A 82 -15.23 5.06 -5.74
CA VAL A 82 -13.77 5.14 -5.58
C VAL A 82 -13.38 6.43 -4.86
N GLY A 83 -14.02 7.56 -5.17
CA GLY A 83 -13.79 8.82 -4.46
C GLY A 83 -14.14 8.73 -2.98
N GLY A 84 -15.29 8.14 -2.63
CA GLY A 84 -15.71 7.90 -1.25
C GLY A 84 -14.81 6.91 -0.50
N ALA A 85 -14.39 5.84 -1.16
CA ALA A 85 -13.48 4.86 -0.61
C ALA A 85 -12.08 5.44 -0.36
N LEU A 86 -11.56 6.24 -1.31
CA LEU A 86 -10.29 6.96 -1.15
C LEU A 86 -10.35 8.04 -0.06
N ALA A 87 -11.49 8.75 0.05
CA ALA A 87 -11.69 9.81 1.04
C ALA A 87 -11.71 9.29 2.48
N THR A 88 -12.25 8.09 2.72
CA THR A 88 -12.43 7.55 4.08
C THR A 88 -11.35 6.55 4.49
N GLY A 89 -10.67 5.91 3.53
CA GLY A 89 -9.72 4.84 3.84
C GLY A 89 -8.75 4.50 2.70
N GLY A 90 -8.45 5.45 1.80
CA GLY A 90 -7.69 5.18 0.57
C GLY A 90 -6.33 4.50 0.79
N TRP A 91 -5.60 4.87 1.85
CA TRP A 91 -4.34 4.21 2.17
C TRP A 91 -4.51 2.76 2.62
N SER A 92 -5.55 2.47 3.40
CA SER A 92 -5.88 1.10 3.83
C SER A 92 -6.27 0.23 2.64
N LEU A 93 -7.04 0.78 1.70
CA LEU A 93 -7.39 0.07 0.47
C LEU A 93 -6.16 -0.27 -0.39
N ILE A 94 -5.28 0.69 -0.64
CA ILE A 94 -4.08 0.47 -1.44
C ILE A 94 -3.13 -0.52 -0.77
N SER A 95 -2.92 -0.40 0.54
CA SER A 95 -2.07 -1.33 1.30
C SER A 95 -2.65 -2.76 1.36
N THR A 96 -3.96 -2.90 1.46
CA THR A 96 -4.64 -4.21 1.44
C THR A 96 -4.52 -4.87 0.06
N ILE A 97 -4.74 -4.12 -1.03
CA ILE A 97 -4.58 -4.65 -2.39
C ILE A 97 -3.11 -5.02 -2.67
N GLY A 98 -2.16 -4.16 -2.25
CA GLY A 98 -0.73 -4.41 -2.43
C GLY A 98 -0.24 -5.65 -1.67
N SER A 99 -0.69 -5.83 -0.43
CA SER A 99 -0.35 -7.02 0.37
C SER A 99 -1.03 -8.30 -0.15
N GLY A 100 -2.27 -8.22 -0.63
CA GLY A 100 -2.95 -9.36 -1.26
C GLY A 100 -2.26 -9.84 -2.53
N GLY A 101 -1.78 -8.92 -3.37
CA GLY A 101 -1.00 -9.27 -4.57
C GLY A 101 0.32 -9.96 -4.24
N GLN A 102 0.98 -9.54 -3.16
CA GLN A 102 2.19 -10.21 -2.65
C GLN A 102 1.87 -11.65 -2.22
N GLN A 103 0.77 -11.86 -1.49
CA GLN A 103 0.35 -13.19 -1.05
C GLN A 103 0.11 -14.12 -2.25
N THR A 104 -0.62 -13.66 -3.28
CA THR A 104 -0.85 -14.44 -4.50
C THR A 104 0.45 -14.78 -5.23
N ILE A 105 1.41 -13.85 -5.29
CA ILE A 105 2.73 -14.10 -5.90
C ILE A 105 3.52 -15.12 -5.07
N THR A 106 3.45 -15.06 -3.73
CA THR A 106 4.07 -16.05 -2.85
C THR A 106 3.41 -17.43 -3.01
N ASP A 107 2.09 -17.50 -3.14
CA ASP A 107 1.34 -18.75 -3.28
C ASP A 107 1.56 -19.41 -4.66
N LEU A 108 1.73 -18.61 -5.72
CA LEU A 108 2.02 -19.10 -7.08
C LEU A 108 3.52 -19.35 -7.33
N GLY A 109 4.40 -18.54 -6.75
CA GLY A 109 5.85 -18.67 -6.87
C GLY A 109 6.48 -19.66 -5.89
N GLY A 110 5.79 -19.97 -4.78
CA GLY A 110 6.26 -20.84 -3.70
C GLY A 110 6.07 -22.34 -3.91
N GLY A 111 5.49 -22.78 -5.04
CA GLY A 111 5.48 -24.21 -5.42
C GLY A 111 4.20 -24.99 -5.07
N THR A 112 3.13 -24.37 -4.57
CA THR A 112 1.86 -25.06 -4.30
C THR A 112 1.26 -25.68 -5.58
N VAL A 113 1.48 -25.06 -6.74
CA VAL A 113 1.02 -25.58 -8.04
C VAL A 113 1.88 -26.78 -8.50
N ILE A 114 3.19 -26.78 -8.24
CA ILE A 114 4.10 -27.87 -8.65
C ILE A 114 3.80 -29.14 -7.85
N ILE A 115 3.52 -29.02 -6.55
CA ILE A 115 3.29 -30.20 -5.69
C ILE A 115 1.99 -30.90 -6.08
N GLN A 116 0.93 -30.16 -6.41
CA GLN A 116 -0.34 -30.78 -6.80
C GLN A 116 -0.25 -31.53 -8.14
N THR A 117 0.61 -31.09 -9.07
CA THR A 117 0.80 -31.81 -10.36
C THR A 117 1.79 -32.97 -10.24
N ALA A 118 2.81 -32.85 -9.39
CA ALA A 118 3.78 -33.93 -9.18
C ALA A 118 3.16 -35.13 -8.43
N ASP A 119 2.26 -34.87 -7.48
CA ASP A 119 1.56 -35.90 -6.72
C ASP A 119 0.62 -36.72 -7.63
N GLU A 120 -0.18 -36.04 -8.46
CA GLU A 120 -1.13 -36.66 -9.41
C GLU A 120 -0.43 -37.50 -10.51
N VAL A 121 0.74 -37.06 -10.98
CA VAL A 121 1.55 -37.84 -11.94
C VAL A 121 2.23 -39.03 -11.26
N SER A 122 2.63 -38.92 -9.99
CA SER A 122 3.22 -40.04 -9.25
C SER A 122 2.21 -41.15 -8.96
N GLU A 123 0.96 -40.77 -8.66
CA GLU A 123 -0.15 -41.71 -8.49
C GLU A 123 -0.49 -42.42 -9.81
N PHE A 124 -0.55 -41.69 -10.93
CA PHE A 124 -0.76 -42.26 -12.26
C PHE A 124 0.37 -43.21 -12.71
N LEU A 125 1.62 -42.94 -12.32
CA LEU A 125 2.77 -43.81 -12.61
C LEU A 125 2.90 -45.00 -11.64
N SER A 126 2.12 -45.03 -10.56
CA SER A 126 2.12 -46.10 -9.56
C SER A 126 1.10 -47.22 -9.81
N VAL A 127 0.43 -47.22 -10.97
CA VAL A 127 -0.48 -48.32 -11.37
C VAL A 127 0.31 -49.64 -11.36
N PRO A 128 -0.04 -50.61 -10.50
CA PRO A 128 0.65 -51.89 -10.46
C PRO A 128 0.34 -52.65 -11.74
N SER A 129 1.38 -53.08 -12.46
CA SER A 129 1.27 -54.01 -13.57
C SER A 129 0.87 -55.38 -13.03
N GLU A 130 -0.40 -55.75 -13.18
CA GLU A 130 -0.84 -57.15 -13.11
C GLU A 130 -0.23 -57.99 -14.25
#